data_AF-S4RW86-F1
#
_entry.id   AF-S4RW86-F1
#
_cell.length_a   1.000
_cell.length_b   1.000
_cell.length_c   1.000
_cell.angle_alpha   90.00
_cell.angle_beta   90.00
_cell.angle_gamma   90.00
#
_symmetry.space_group_name_H-M   'P 1'
#
loop_
_entity.id
_entity.type
_entity.pdbx_description
1 polymer ?
#
loop_
_entity_poly.entity_id
_entity_poly.type
_entity_poly.pdbx_seq_one_letter_code
_entity_poly.pdbx_strand_id
1 'polypeptide(L)'
;TNAKFSPLLEHLQEDPICNRLSLQSFLILPFQRIVRIKILLENILKKTEPHSRYEETASVALKALARLIQECNENARKMKRTEELIHLHNTIEFDKMKSLALISPTRWLVKHGELLELAVSRTAGSTLMNRLMTKRIYLHLFNDILILSRRKDSGGKFTVFCHADRTKVELQSVGAAENNVATDNSFYLLLDDHDSRKYRLLLRAASQSEKERWVEAIAPPQRKDEAALVYEGVTDCPQVYCLKAYVAQEPDELSLDKGDILSITRKTSDGWMEGVRLSDAEKGGWFPTANVAEITNVHVRTRNIRDHHRLQLATQNLQRKHS
;
A
#
# COMPACT_ATOMS: atom_id res chain seq x y z
N THR A 1 3.37 -12.73 -27.30
CA THR A 1 1.94 -12.66 -27.68
C THR A 1 1.69 -13.68 -28.78
N ASN A 2 0.68 -14.54 -28.63
CA ASN A 2 0.34 -15.56 -29.62
C ASN A 2 -0.57 -14.95 -30.69
N ALA A 3 -0.06 -14.78 -31.91
CA ALA A 3 -0.77 -14.12 -33.01
C ALA A 3 -2.07 -14.83 -33.45
N LYS A 4 -2.22 -16.12 -33.13
CA LYS A 4 -3.43 -16.91 -33.45
C LYS A 4 -4.51 -16.84 -32.38
N PHE A 5 -4.17 -16.41 -31.17
CA PHE A 5 -5.09 -16.45 -30.03
C PHE A 5 -6.12 -15.31 -30.06
N SER A 6 -5.71 -14.08 -30.38
CA SER A 6 -6.63 -12.92 -30.41
C SER A 6 -7.78 -13.11 -31.41
N PRO A 7 -7.54 -13.50 -32.67
CA PRO A 7 -8.61 -13.66 -33.65
C PRO A 7 -9.58 -14.79 -33.28
N LEU A 8 -9.06 -15.88 -32.72
CA LEU A 8 -9.89 -16.99 -32.25
C LEU A 8 -10.76 -16.57 -31.06
N LEU A 9 -10.19 -15.83 -30.12
CA LEU A 9 -10.91 -15.34 -28.95
C LEU A 9 -12.03 -14.37 -29.34
N GLU A 10 -11.75 -13.45 -30.26
CA GLU A 10 -12.75 -12.53 -30.83
C GLU A 10 -13.91 -13.30 -31.47
N HIS A 11 -13.61 -14.29 -32.32
CA HIS A 11 -14.63 -15.13 -32.94
C HIS A 11 -15.49 -15.90 -31.92
N LEU A 12 -14.88 -16.48 -30.87
CA LEU A 12 -15.62 -17.18 -29.83
C LEU A 12 -16.51 -16.24 -29.00
N GLN A 13 -16.11 -14.98 -28.81
CA GLN A 13 -16.88 -13.98 -28.08
C GLN A 13 -18.10 -13.44 -28.88
N GLU A 14 -18.12 -13.64 -30.20
CA GLU A 14 -19.27 -13.30 -31.06
C GLU A 14 -20.44 -14.29 -30.90
N ASP A 15 -20.19 -15.47 -30.33
CA ASP A 15 -21.23 -16.47 -30.10
C ASP A 15 -22.38 -15.88 -29.25
N PRO A 16 -23.65 -16.02 -29.68
CA PRO A 16 -24.81 -15.55 -28.94
C PRO A 16 -24.85 -16.00 -27.47
N ILE A 17 -24.32 -17.20 -27.16
CA ILE A 17 -24.27 -17.76 -25.80
C ILE A 17 -23.41 -16.88 -24.88
N CYS A 18 -22.35 -16.27 -25.43
CA CYS A 18 -21.45 -15.39 -24.70
C CYS A 18 -22.08 -14.02 -24.38
N ASN A 19 -23.25 -13.68 -24.94
CA ASN A 19 -23.94 -12.40 -24.69
C ASN A 19 -23.04 -11.16 -24.85
N ARG A 20 -22.09 -11.18 -25.80
CA ARG A 20 -21.08 -10.13 -26.03
C ARG A 20 -20.19 -9.81 -24.84
N LEU A 21 -20.08 -10.73 -23.87
CA LEU A 21 -19.17 -10.61 -22.75
C LEU A 21 -17.77 -11.10 -23.17
N SER A 22 -16.74 -10.43 -22.64
CA SER A 22 -15.35 -10.85 -22.83
C SER A 22 -15.02 -12.11 -22.02
N LEU A 23 -13.99 -12.86 -22.43
CA LEU A 23 -13.48 -13.96 -21.60
C LEU A 23 -13.11 -13.50 -20.18
N GLN A 24 -12.54 -12.31 -20.04
CA GLN A 24 -12.19 -11.74 -18.73
C GLN A 24 -13.42 -11.59 -17.81
N SER A 25 -14.58 -11.19 -18.36
CA SER A 25 -15.82 -11.11 -17.58
C SER A 25 -16.38 -12.48 -17.16
N PHE A 26 -16.03 -13.57 -17.84
CA PHE A 26 -16.37 -14.92 -17.38
C PHE A 26 -15.38 -15.42 -16.33
N LEU A 27 -14.09 -15.12 -16.47
CA LEU A 27 -13.03 -15.53 -15.53
C LEU A 27 -13.21 -14.94 -14.12
N ILE A 28 -13.87 -13.78 -14.00
CA ILE A 28 -14.16 -13.17 -12.69
C ILE A 28 -15.37 -13.81 -11.97
N LEU A 29 -16.22 -14.56 -12.68
CA LEU A 29 -17.49 -15.08 -12.12
C LEU A 29 -17.31 -16.00 -10.89
N PRO A 30 -16.33 -16.93 -10.84
CA PRO A 30 -16.13 -17.76 -9.64
C PRO A 30 -15.86 -16.93 -8.38
N PHE A 31 -15.05 -15.86 -8.50
CA PHE A 31 -14.77 -14.95 -7.41
C PHE A 31 -16.00 -14.13 -7.00
N GLN A 32 -16.82 -13.69 -7.96
CA GLN A 32 -18.09 -13.03 -7.63
C GLN A 32 -19.09 -13.99 -6.96
N ARG A 33 -19.12 -15.26 -7.40
CA ARG A 33 -20.05 -16.27 -6.91
C ARG A 33 -19.81 -16.57 -5.43
N ILE A 34 -18.56 -16.73 -5.02
CA ILE A 34 -18.25 -17.02 -3.61
C ILE A 34 -18.64 -15.86 -2.68
N VAL A 35 -18.43 -14.61 -3.12
CA VAL A 35 -18.85 -13.42 -2.37
C VAL A 35 -20.37 -13.32 -2.28
N ARG A 36 -21.09 -13.62 -3.37
CA ARG A 36 -22.57 -13.66 -3.37
C ARG A 36 -23.13 -14.72 -2.41
N ILE A 37 -22.53 -15.91 -2.35
CA ILE A 37 -22.94 -16.97 -1.41
C ILE A 37 -22.81 -16.47 0.04
N LYS A 38 -21.77 -15.71 0.37
CA LYS A 38 -21.59 -15.12 1.72
C LYS A 38 -22.76 -14.23 2.08
N ILE A 39 -23.13 -13.30 1.18
CA ILE A 39 -24.25 -12.37 1.39
C ILE A 39 -25.57 -13.13 1.55
N LEU A 40 -25.81 -14.15 0.72
CA LEU A 40 -27.02 -14.98 0.82
C LEU A 40 -27.09 -15.70 2.16
N LEU A 41 -25.97 -16.27 2.62
CA LEU A 41 -25.91 -16.99 3.88
C LEU A 41 -26.04 -16.07 5.09
N GLU A 42 -25.47 -14.87 5.04
CA GLU A 42 -25.71 -13.81 6.04
C GLU A 42 -27.19 -13.42 6.10
N ASN A 43 -27.88 -13.34 4.96
CA ASN A 43 -29.31 -13.04 4.91
C ASN A 43 -30.18 -14.20 5.42
N ILE A 44 -29.79 -15.45 5.18
CA ILE A 44 -30.44 -16.62 5.77
C ILE A 44 -30.30 -16.56 7.29
N LEU A 45 -29.07 -16.38 7.80
CA LEU A 45 -28.80 -16.33 9.24
C LEU A 45 -29.61 -15.22 9.95
N LYS A 46 -29.75 -14.05 9.32
CA LYS A 46 -30.59 -12.94 9.83
C LYS A 46 -32.07 -13.27 9.94
N LYS A 47 -32.56 -14.25 9.16
CA LYS A 47 -33.98 -14.64 9.10
C LYS A 47 -34.26 -15.97 9.80
N THR A 48 -33.23 -16.70 10.19
CA THR A 48 -33.36 -17.98 10.91
C THR A 48 -33.75 -17.74 12.36
N GLU A 49 -34.56 -18.64 12.92
CA GLU A 49 -34.96 -18.60 14.32
C GLU A 49 -33.75 -18.73 15.25
N PRO A 50 -33.64 -17.86 16.29
CA PRO A 50 -32.59 -17.96 17.29
C PRO A 50 -32.58 -19.32 17.99
N HIS A 51 -31.39 -19.86 18.22
CA HIS A 51 -31.11 -21.09 18.95
C HIS A 51 -31.62 -22.35 18.24
N SER A 52 -31.88 -22.25 16.94
CA SER A 52 -32.23 -23.38 16.10
C SER A 52 -30.97 -24.09 15.57
N ARG A 53 -31.12 -25.38 15.26
CA ARG A 53 -30.09 -26.17 14.56
C ARG A 53 -29.70 -25.54 13.20
N TYR A 54 -30.65 -24.86 12.56
CA TYR A 54 -30.42 -24.16 11.29
C TYR A 54 -29.52 -22.94 11.47
N GLU A 55 -29.63 -22.21 12.58
CA GLU A 55 -28.74 -21.09 12.92
C GLU A 55 -27.31 -21.60 13.10
N GLU A 56 -27.13 -22.66 13.90
CA GLU A 56 -25.82 -23.27 14.14
C GLU A 56 -25.18 -23.76 12.83
N THR A 57 -25.94 -24.50 12.01
CA THR A 57 -25.46 -25.02 10.72
C THR A 57 -25.07 -23.89 9.76
N ALA A 58 -25.92 -22.85 9.65
CA ALA A 58 -25.65 -21.70 8.79
C ALA A 58 -24.44 -20.90 9.27
N SER A 59 -24.25 -20.77 10.59
CA SER A 59 -23.10 -20.10 11.21
C SER A 59 -21.78 -20.82 10.91
N VAL A 60 -21.74 -22.15 11.06
CA VAL A 60 -20.58 -22.97 10.70
C VAL A 60 -20.23 -22.83 9.22
N ALA A 61 -21.24 -22.90 8.33
CA ALA A 61 -21.04 -22.73 6.90
C ALA A 61 -20.49 -21.33 6.56
N LEU A 62 -21.00 -20.28 7.23
CA LEU A 62 -20.55 -18.90 7.02
C LEU A 62 -19.10 -18.71 7.49
N LYS A 63 -18.71 -19.34 8.59
CA LYS A 63 -17.33 -19.34 9.09
C LYS A 63 -16.36 -20.01 8.10
N ALA A 64 -16.74 -21.17 7.57
CA ALA A 64 -15.92 -21.86 6.56
C ALA A 64 -15.78 -21.01 5.28
N LEU A 65 -16.87 -20.40 4.83
CA LEU A 65 -16.88 -19.54 3.66
C LEU A 65 -16.05 -18.26 3.84
N ALA A 66 -16.15 -17.63 5.02
CA ALA A 66 -15.35 -16.45 5.36
C ALA A 66 -13.85 -16.75 5.35
N ARG A 67 -13.43 -17.89 5.92
CA ARG A 67 -12.03 -18.36 5.87
C ARG A 67 -11.56 -18.58 4.43
N LEU A 68 -12.38 -19.24 3.60
CA LEU A 68 -12.01 -19.50 2.21
C LEU A 68 -11.84 -18.21 1.41
N ILE A 69 -12.74 -17.24 1.59
CA ILE A 69 -12.61 -15.92 0.96
C ILE A 69 -11.34 -15.20 1.43
N GLN A 70 -11.03 -15.26 2.72
CA GLN A 70 -9.80 -14.68 3.26
C GLN A 70 -8.55 -15.33 2.64
N GLU A 71 -8.49 -16.66 2.59
CA GLU A 71 -7.39 -17.41 1.96
C GLU A 71 -7.25 -17.07 0.47
N CYS A 72 -8.36 -17.01 -0.28
CA CYS A 72 -8.34 -16.58 -1.68
C CYS A 72 -7.77 -15.18 -1.84
N ASN A 73 -8.19 -14.23 -0.98
CA ASN A 73 -7.70 -12.85 -1.00
C ASN A 73 -6.21 -12.75 -0.64
N GLU A 74 -5.73 -13.54 0.33
CA GLU A 74 -4.30 -13.61 0.67
C GLU A 74 -3.48 -14.20 -0.47
N ASN A 75 -3.96 -15.27 -1.10
CA ASN A 75 -3.28 -15.91 -2.23
C ASN A 75 -3.23 -14.98 -3.46
N ALA A 76 -4.33 -14.28 -3.77
CA ALA A 76 -4.34 -13.27 -4.81
C ALA A 76 -3.34 -12.14 -4.53
N ARG A 77 -3.28 -11.65 -3.29
CA ARG A 77 -2.27 -10.66 -2.85
C ARG A 77 -0.85 -11.20 -2.98
N LYS A 78 -0.60 -12.46 -2.57
CA LYS A 78 0.72 -13.10 -2.70
C LYS A 78 1.15 -13.24 -4.16
N MET A 79 0.22 -13.59 -5.04
CA MET A 79 0.48 -13.65 -6.48
C MET A 79 0.87 -12.28 -7.04
N LYS A 80 0.08 -11.23 -6.75
CA LYS A 80 0.37 -9.86 -7.21
C LYS A 80 1.75 -9.37 -6.72
N ARG A 81 2.07 -9.61 -5.45
CA ARG A 81 3.40 -9.29 -4.88
C ARG A 81 4.52 -10.04 -5.60
N THR A 82 4.29 -11.30 -5.95
CA THR A 82 5.29 -12.11 -6.66
C THR A 82 5.51 -11.62 -8.10
N GLU A 83 4.43 -11.26 -8.81
CA GLU A 83 4.50 -10.65 -10.14
C GLU A 83 5.31 -9.34 -10.13
N GLU A 84 5.07 -8.49 -9.14
CA GLU A 84 5.83 -7.25 -8.94
C GLU A 84 7.34 -7.51 -8.71
N LEU A 85 7.68 -8.50 -7.88
CA LEU A 85 9.07 -8.91 -7.68
C LEU A 85 9.72 -9.46 -8.96
N ILE A 86 8.98 -10.20 -9.78
CA ILE A 86 9.47 -10.71 -11.07
C ILE A 86 9.74 -9.54 -12.02
N HIS A 87 8.81 -8.60 -12.12
CA HIS A 87 9.01 -7.41 -12.95
C HIS A 87 10.24 -6.62 -12.51
N LEU A 88 10.40 -6.43 -11.21
CA LEU A 88 11.53 -5.72 -10.65
C LEU A 88 12.87 -6.47 -10.84
N HIS A 89 12.87 -7.80 -10.69
CA HIS A 89 14.04 -8.63 -10.95
C HIS A 89 14.58 -8.46 -12.37
N ASN A 90 13.70 -8.26 -13.36
CA ASN A 90 14.09 -8.05 -14.76
C ASN A 90 14.63 -6.65 -15.05
N THR A 91 14.43 -5.69 -14.14
CA THR A 91 14.85 -4.29 -14.32
C THR A 91 16.02 -3.90 -13.40
N ILE A 92 16.25 -4.63 -12.31
CA ILE A 92 17.37 -4.41 -11.38
C ILE A 92 18.62 -5.19 -11.83
N GLU A 93 19.75 -4.48 -11.89
CA GLU A 93 21.08 -5.02 -12.17
C GLU A 93 22.01 -4.77 -10.98
N PHE A 94 22.67 -5.84 -10.50
CA PHE A 94 23.72 -5.76 -9.50
C PHE A 94 25.07 -5.72 -10.22
N ASP A 95 25.63 -4.52 -10.41
CA ASP A 95 26.94 -4.34 -11.04
C ASP A 95 28.04 -4.38 -9.97
N LYS A 96 29.04 -5.26 -10.13
CA LYS A 96 30.23 -5.36 -9.27
C LYS A 96 29.95 -5.55 -7.77
N MET A 97 28.82 -6.15 -7.42
CA MET A 97 28.47 -6.49 -6.03
C MET A 97 27.77 -7.85 -5.97
N LYS A 98 27.66 -8.42 -4.77
CA LYS A 98 26.96 -9.68 -4.57
C LYS A 98 25.49 -9.54 -5.00
N SER A 99 25.03 -10.45 -5.85
CA SER A 99 23.64 -10.45 -6.27
C SER A 99 22.71 -10.87 -5.12
N LEU A 100 21.55 -10.22 -5.06
CA LEU A 100 20.48 -10.57 -4.14
C LEU A 100 19.43 -11.39 -4.88
N ALA A 101 18.99 -12.50 -4.29
CA ALA A 101 17.79 -13.20 -4.76
C ALA A 101 16.56 -12.36 -4.43
N LEU A 102 16.11 -11.52 -5.38
CA LEU A 102 14.97 -10.61 -5.21
C LEU A 102 13.65 -11.38 -4.99
N ILE A 103 13.44 -12.47 -5.72
CA ILE A 103 12.22 -13.27 -5.64
C ILE A 103 12.29 -14.18 -4.41
N SER A 104 11.44 -13.91 -3.43
CA SER A 104 11.30 -14.71 -2.21
C SER A 104 9.81 -14.84 -1.82
N PRO A 105 9.34 -15.99 -1.32
CA PRO A 105 7.94 -16.18 -0.91
C PRO A 105 7.47 -15.24 0.21
N THR A 106 8.41 -14.71 0.99
CA THR A 106 8.16 -13.85 2.17
C THR A 106 8.53 -12.40 1.93
N ARG A 107 9.04 -12.05 0.75
CA ARG A 107 9.42 -10.68 0.42
C ARG A 107 8.28 -9.95 -0.26
N TRP A 108 8.11 -8.67 0.06
CA TRP A 108 7.23 -7.79 -0.68
C TRP A 108 7.73 -6.35 -0.64
N LEU A 109 7.41 -5.60 -1.69
CA LEU A 109 7.73 -4.19 -1.78
C LEU A 109 6.81 -3.40 -0.85
N VAL A 110 7.40 -2.63 0.04
CA VAL A 110 6.71 -1.76 1.00
C VAL A 110 6.60 -0.35 0.44
N LYS A 111 7.65 0.16 -0.20
CA LYS A 111 7.67 1.46 -0.87
C LYS A 111 8.77 1.50 -1.92
N HIS A 112 8.63 2.32 -2.95
CA HIS A 112 9.74 2.63 -3.85
C HIS A 112 9.59 4.06 -4.40
N GLY A 113 10.68 4.66 -4.88
CA GLY A 113 10.63 6.03 -5.41
C GLY A 113 12.00 6.68 -5.53
N GLU A 114 12.04 7.84 -6.19
CA GLU A 114 13.24 8.63 -6.43
C GLU A 114 13.41 9.71 -5.35
N LEU A 115 14.63 9.84 -4.82
CA LEU A 115 15.04 10.88 -3.88
C LEU A 115 16.31 11.57 -4.38
N LEU A 116 16.55 12.79 -3.90
CA LEU A 116 17.77 13.52 -4.19
C LEU A 116 18.77 13.38 -3.04
N GLU A 117 19.93 12.78 -3.33
CA GLU A 117 21.10 12.82 -2.46
C GLU A 117 21.75 14.20 -2.51
N LEU A 118 21.88 14.84 -1.36
CA LEU A 118 22.54 16.12 -1.18
C LEU A 118 23.98 15.89 -0.68
N ALA A 119 24.95 15.90 -1.59
CA ALA A 119 26.36 15.75 -1.25
C ALA A 119 27.06 17.11 -1.18
N VAL A 120 27.72 17.39 -0.06
CA VAL A 120 28.61 18.56 0.07
C VAL A 120 29.97 18.18 -0.50
N SER A 121 30.31 18.71 -1.68
CA SER A 121 31.66 18.57 -2.22
C SER A 121 32.58 19.57 -1.52
N ARG A 122 33.50 19.07 -0.68
CA ARG A 122 34.63 19.85 -0.19
C ARG A 122 35.72 19.81 -1.27
N THR A 123 35.79 20.83 -2.11
CA THR A 123 36.94 20.98 -3.00
C THR A 123 38.15 21.35 -2.14
N ALA A 124 39.13 20.45 -2.07
CA ALA A 124 40.40 20.75 -1.44
C ALA A 124 41.09 21.85 -2.27
N GLY A 125 41.16 23.07 -1.74
CA GLY A 125 41.91 24.18 -2.34
C GLY A 125 41.12 25.44 -2.72
N SER A 126 39.79 25.49 -2.56
CA SER A 126 39.02 26.73 -2.80
C SER A 126 38.18 27.10 -1.58
N THR A 127 38.54 28.20 -0.92
CA THR A 127 37.84 28.77 0.25
C THR A 127 36.54 29.51 -0.12
N LEU A 128 36.03 29.41 -1.35
CA LEU A 128 34.97 30.30 -1.82
C LEU A 128 33.72 29.68 -2.45
N MET A 129 33.53 28.35 -2.48
CA MET A 129 32.19 27.79 -2.74
C MET A 129 32.08 26.31 -2.37
N ASN A 130 31.34 26.01 -1.30
CA ASN A 130 30.78 24.67 -1.12
C ASN A 130 29.71 24.46 -2.20
N ARG A 131 30.07 23.81 -3.32
CA ARG A 131 29.08 23.46 -4.36
C ARG A 131 28.30 22.23 -3.90
N LEU A 132 27.00 22.39 -3.68
CA LEU A 132 26.08 21.29 -3.43
C LEU A 132 25.94 20.46 -4.72
N MET A 133 26.35 19.19 -4.68
CA MET A 133 26.07 18.27 -5.77
C MET A 133 24.84 17.44 -5.41
N THR A 134 23.86 17.45 -6.30
CA THR A 134 22.64 16.65 -6.16
C THR A 134 22.71 15.43 -7.07
N LYS A 135 22.46 14.23 -6.54
CA LYS A 135 22.37 13.00 -7.33
C LYS A 135 21.01 12.35 -7.12
N ARG A 136 20.42 11.82 -8.18
CA ARG A 136 19.18 11.03 -8.09
C ARG A 136 19.52 9.63 -7.59
N ILE A 137 18.85 9.20 -6.54
CA ILE A 137 18.90 7.84 -6.02
C ILE A 137 17.47 7.30 -6.05
N TYR A 138 17.31 6.04 -6.43
CA TYR A 138 16.05 5.34 -6.34
C TYR A 138 16.11 4.33 -5.19
N LEU A 139 15.12 4.38 -4.30
CA LEU A 139 14.97 3.45 -3.17
C LEU A 139 13.96 2.37 -3.56
N HIS A 140 14.31 1.12 -3.33
CA HIS A 140 13.36 -0.01 -3.34
C HIS A 140 13.35 -0.59 -1.94
N LEU A 141 12.28 -0.32 -1.22
CA LEU A 141 12.13 -0.73 0.14
C LEU A 141 11.22 -1.96 0.23
N PHE A 142 11.80 -3.07 0.68
CA PHE A 142 11.08 -4.30 1.00
C PHE A 142 10.85 -4.43 2.50
N ASN A 143 10.04 -5.40 2.89
CA ASN A 143 9.77 -5.72 4.28
C ASN A 143 11.02 -6.20 5.06
N ASP A 144 12.01 -6.78 4.38
CA ASP A 144 13.21 -7.35 4.98
C ASP A 144 14.51 -6.64 4.56
N ILE A 145 14.52 -5.93 3.43
CA ILE A 145 15.73 -5.35 2.83
C ILE A 145 15.43 -3.97 2.23
N LEU A 146 16.40 -3.06 2.28
CA LEU A 146 16.42 -1.82 1.49
C LEU A 146 17.48 -1.91 0.39
N ILE A 147 17.12 -1.54 -0.84
CA ILE A 147 18.02 -1.46 -1.99
C ILE A 147 18.09 -0.02 -2.49
N LEU A 148 19.31 0.48 -2.66
CA LEU A 148 19.60 1.77 -3.28
C LEU A 148 20.17 1.56 -4.68
N SER A 149 19.56 2.22 -5.66
CA SER A 149 19.96 2.12 -7.05
C SER A 149 19.96 3.46 -7.77
N ARG A 150 20.56 3.49 -8.96
CA ARG A 150 20.46 4.61 -9.90
C ARG A 150 19.77 4.14 -11.16
N ARG A 151 18.82 4.93 -11.65
CA ARG A 151 18.13 4.64 -12.91
C ARG A 151 19.06 4.96 -14.07
N LYS A 152 19.21 4.04 -15.02
CA LYS A 152 19.92 4.27 -16.28
C LYS A 152 19.01 5.03 -17.25
N ASP A 153 19.56 6.03 -17.95
CA ASP A 153 18.81 6.90 -18.87
C ASP A 153 18.20 6.13 -20.06
N SER A 154 18.81 5.01 -20.48
CA SER A 154 18.54 4.35 -21.77
C SER A 154 17.71 3.06 -21.71
N GLY A 155 16.87 2.83 -20.69
CA GLY A 155 16.03 1.62 -20.71
C GLY A 155 15.26 1.26 -19.44
N GLY A 156 15.05 2.21 -18.52
CA GLY A 156 14.26 1.96 -17.30
C GLY A 156 14.88 0.97 -16.31
N LYS A 157 16.14 0.56 -16.54
CA LYS A 157 16.88 -0.34 -15.66
C LYS A 157 17.47 0.41 -14.47
N PHE A 158 17.66 -0.31 -13.37
CA PHE A 158 18.22 0.20 -12.12
C PHE A 158 19.54 -0.48 -11.83
N THR A 159 20.60 0.28 -11.62
CA THR A 159 21.90 -0.25 -11.18
C THR A 159 22.02 -0.09 -9.68
N VAL A 160 22.05 -1.21 -8.96
CA VAL A 160 22.22 -1.24 -7.51
C VAL A 160 23.66 -0.86 -7.17
N PHE A 161 23.81 0.01 -6.18
CA PHE A 161 25.13 0.33 -5.62
C PHE A 161 25.21 0.06 -4.12
N CYS A 162 24.06 -0.20 -3.46
CA CYS A 162 24.02 -0.52 -2.04
C CYS A 162 22.72 -1.29 -1.72
N HIS A 163 22.81 -2.28 -0.82
CA HIS A 163 21.64 -2.85 -0.16
C HIS A 163 21.98 -3.21 1.29
N ALA A 164 20.98 -3.17 2.15
CA ALA A 164 21.11 -3.46 3.58
C ALA A 164 19.87 -4.18 4.10
N ASP A 165 20.07 -5.08 5.06
CA ASP A 165 18.98 -5.65 5.83
C ASP A 165 18.23 -4.56 6.58
N ARG A 166 16.92 -4.73 6.75
CA ARG A 166 16.06 -3.71 7.33
C ARG A 166 16.47 -3.28 8.74
N THR A 167 17.02 -4.22 9.51
CA THR A 167 17.50 -4.01 10.88
C THR A 167 18.76 -3.15 10.96
N LYS A 168 19.44 -2.94 9.83
CA LYS A 168 20.65 -2.12 9.71
C LYS A 168 20.37 -0.78 9.04
N VAL A 169 19.10 -0.37 8.96
CA VAL A 169 18.69 0.91 8.37
C VAL A 169 18.09 1.78 9.47
N GLU A 170 18.62 2.98 9.62
CA GLU A 170 18.17 3.96 10.60
C GLU A 170 17.91 5.32 9.94
N LEU A 171 17.01 6.09 10.53
CA LEU A 171 16.71 7.45 10.13
C LEU A 171 17.15 8.43 11.19
N GLN A 172 17.68 9.57 10.74
CA GLN A 172 18.00 10.69 11.61
C GLN A 172 17.40 11.97 11.01
N SER A 173 16.77 12.78 11.84
CA SER A 173 16.26 14.09 11.45
C SER A 173 17.40 15.08 11.20
N VAL A 174 17.20 16.00 10.27
CA VAL A 174 18.20 17.05 9.99
C VAL A 174 18.03 18.15 11.03
N GLY A 175 19.05 18.37 11.86
CA GLY A 175 19.05 19.48 12.82
C GLY A 175 19.15 20.84 12.10
N ALA A 176 18.49 21.86 12.66
CA ALA A 176 18.44 23.20 12.07
C ALA A 176 19.81 23.89 11.90
N ALA A 177 20.86 23.40 12.58
CA ALA A 177 22.17 24.03 12.64
C ALA A 177 23.28 23.33 11.81
N GLU A 178 23.02 22.15 11.23
CA GLU A 178 24.12 21.33 10.68
C GLU A 178 24.50 21.64 9.23
N ASN A 179 23.67 22.32 8.44
CA ASN A 179 23.99 22.63 7.04
C ASN A 179 23.43 24.00 6.63
N ASN A 180 24.26 24.93 6.15
CA ASN A 180 23.87 26.21 5.54
C ASN A 180 23.08 26.04 4.21
N VAL A 181 22.33 24.95 4.06
CA VAL A 181 21.58 24.55 2.88
C VAL A 181 20.13 24.40 3.32
N ALA A 182 19.17 24.90 2.54
CA ALA A 182 17.76 24.67 2.83
C ALA A 182 17.49 23.15 2.90
N THR A 183 17.17 22.64 4.09
CA THR A 183 16.99 21.20 4.38
C THR A 183 15.52 20.80 4.41
N ASP A 184 14.67 21.60 3.78
CA ASP A 184 13.26 21.30 3.61
C ASP A 184 13.09 19.92 2.98
N ASN A 185 12.10 19.17 3.49
CA ASN A 185 11.80 17.80 3.06
C ASN A 185 13.00 16.84 3.08
N SER A 186 14.02 17.12 3.90
CA SER A 186 15.24 16.31 3.97
C SER A 186 15.33 15.48 5.26
N PHE A 187 16.04 14.35 5.19
CA PHE A 187 16.33 13.43 6.30
C PHE A 187 17.66 12.70 6.03
N TYR A 188 18.33 12.24 7.09
CA TYR A 188 19.50 11.38 6.97
C TYR A 188 19.07 9.92 6.96
N LEU A 189 19.56 9.17 5.98
CA LEU A 189 19.50 7.72 5.90
C LEU A 189 20.85 7.14 6.31
N LEU A 190 20.85 6.38 7.39
CA LEU A 190 22.01 5.68 7.93
C LEU A 190 21.83 4.19 7.62
N LEU A 191 22.83 3.54 7.05
CA LEU A 191 22.77 2.09 6.87
C LEU A 191 24.14 1.44 6.87
N ASP A 192 24.16 0.19 7.31
CA ASP A 192 25.31 -0.72 7.17
C ASP A 192 25.01 -1.72 6.05
N ASP A 193 25.76 -1.64 4.95
CA ASP A 193 25.54 -2.51 3.79
C ASP A 193 25.95 -3.97 4.07
N HIS A 194 25.72 -4.84 3.06
CA HIS A 194 26.08 -6.25 3.15
C HIS A 194 27.58 -6.54 3.40
N ASP A 195 28.46 -5.61 3.05
CA ASP A 195 29.92 -5.67 3.28
C ASP A 195 30.31 -4.93 4.57
N SER A 196 29.34 -4.59 5.43
CA SER A 196 29.52 -3.83 6.67
C SER A 196 30.09 -2.42 6.47
N ARG A 197 29.91 -1.84 5.26
CA ARG A 197 30.26 -0.44 4.99
C ARG A 197 29.13 0.46 5.45
N LYS A 198 29.50 1.50 6.19
CA LYS A 198 28.55 2.48 6.72
C LYS A 198 28.28 3.57 5.69
N TYR A 199 27.02 3.86 5.45
CA TYR A 199 26.55 4.96 4.63
C TYR A 199 25.78 5.95 5.50
N ARG A 200 26.04 7.24 5.29
CA ARG A 200 25.24 8.35 5.82
C ARG A 200 24.87 9.26 4.66
N LEU A 201 23.64 9.14 4.18
CA LEU A 201 23.14 9.86 3.01
C LEU A 201 22.16 10.95 3.46
N LEU A 202 22.40 12.20 3.07
CA LEU A 202 21.41 13.26 3.22
C LEU A 202 20.47 13.20 2.02
N LEU A 203 19.22 12.79 2.24
CA LEU A 203 18.22 12.63 1.20
C LEU A 203 17.17 13.73 1.29
N ARG A 204 16.70 14.21 0.14
CA ARG A 204 15.61 15.16 0.01
C ARG A 204 14.48 14.54 -0.82
N ALA A 205 13.28 14.56 -0.26
CA ALA A 205 12.04 14.23 -0.95
C ALA A 205 11.51 15.43 -1.74
N ALA A 206 10.72 15.17 -2.79
CA ALA A 206 10.11 16.19 -3.63
C ALA A 206 9.05 17.01 -2.88
N SER A 207 8.42 16.41 -1.86
CA SER A 207 7.38 17.09 -1.07
C SER A 207 7.39 16.70 0.42
N GLN A 208 6.57 17.40 1.21
CA GLN A 208 6.39 17.11 2.63
C GLN A 208 5.78 15.72 2.83
N SER A 209 4.69 15.39 2.12
CA SER A 209 4.05 14.08 2.24
C SER A 209 4.98 12.96 1.82
N GLU A 210 5.78 13.15 0.77
CA GLU A 210 6.75 12.13 0.35
C GLU A 210 7.82 11.89 1.43
N LYS A 211 8.35 12.95 2.07
CA LYS A 211 9.24 12.80 3.22
C LYS A 211 8.56 12.02 4.35
N GLU A 212 7.35 12.40 4.75
CA GLU A 212 6.63 11.75 5.85
C GLU A 212 6.37 10.28 5.55
N ARG A 213 5.94 9.96 4.32
CA ARG A 213 5.71 8.59 3.84
C ARG A 213 6.99 7.76 3.83
N TRP A 214 8.13 8.32 3.41
CA TRP A 214 9.42 7.62 3.51
C TRP A 214 9.88 7.40 4.94
N VAL A 215 9.73 8.42 5.80
CA VAL A 215 10.13 8.34 7.21
C VAL A 215 9.32 7.26 7.93
N GLU A 216 8.01 7.26 7.74
CA GLU A 216 7.11 6.26 8.32
C GLU A 216 7.36 4.86 7.75
N ALA A 217 7.53 4.74 6.43
CA ALA A 217 7.80 3.46 5.82
C ALA A 217 9.12 2.88 6.33
N ILE A 218 10.18 3.69 6.48
CA ILE A 218 11.53 3.29 6.91
C ILE A 218 11.64 3.01 8.40
N ALA A 219 10.89 3.75 9.23
CA ALA A 219 10.85 3.51 10.66
C ALA A 219 10.59 2.02 10.95
N PRO A 220 11.20 1.46 12.02
CA PRO A 220 10.88 0.10 12.43
C PRO A 220 9.36 -0.02 12.55
N PRO A 221 8.77 -1.16 12.15
CA PRO A 221 7.34 -1.35 12.29
C PRO A 221 7.03 -1.17 13.78
N GLN A 222 6.53 0.01 14.13
CA GLN A 222 5.87 0.18 15.39
C GLN A 222 4.80 -0.90 15.34
N ARG A 223 4.76 -1.76 16.36
CA ARG A 223 3.53 -2.47 16.63
C ARG A 223 2.51 -1.35 16.53
N LYS A 224 1.62 -1.39 15.54
CA LYS A 224 0.36 -0.67 15.67
C LYS A 224 -0.29 -1.41 16.83
N ASP A 225 0.19 -1.18 18.07
CA ASP A 225 -0.57 -1.29 19.30
C ASP A 225 -1.90 -0.78 18.86
N GLU A 226 -2.89 -1.67 18.83
CA GLU A 226 -4.21 -1.55 18.21
C GLU A 226 -4.75 -0.12 18.23
N ALA A 227 -4.15 0.80 17.48
CA ALA A 227 -4.41 2.23 17.50
C ALA A 227 -5.45 2.56 16.44
N ALA A 228 -6.05 1.50 15.89
CA ALA A 228 -7.39 1.50 15.35
C ALA A 228 -8.46 1.17 16.42
N LEU A 229 -8.11 1.10 17.72
CA LEU A 229 -9.05 1.32 18.83
C LEU A 229 -9.04 2.78 19.33
N VAL A 230 -8.60 3.74 18.51
CA VAL A 230 -8.81 5.19 18.80
C VAL A 230 -10.29 5.59 18.70
N TYR A 231 -11.21 4.65 18.45
CA TYR A 231 -12.64 4.93 18.24
C TYR A 231 -13.56 4.36 19.32
N GLU A 232 -13.08 3.98 20.51
CA GLU A 232 -13.97 3.91 21.67
C GLU A 232 -14.24 5.33 22.19
N GLY A 233 -15.26 5.99 21.62
CA GLY A 233 -15.83 7.24 22.16
C GLY A 233 -15.78 8.47 21.25
N VAL A 234 -15.10 8.43 20.10
CA VAL A 234 -15.06 9.57 19.16
C VAL A 234 -16.23 9.49 18.17
N THR A 235 -17.27 10.29 18.40
CA THR A 235 -18.49 10.32 17.56
C THR A 235 -18.38 11.21 16.32
N ASP A 236 -17.30 11.97 16.19
CA ASP A 236 -17.07 12.91 15.10
C ASP A 236 -15.59 12.94 14.69
N CYS A 237 -15.23 12.16 13.67
CA CYS A 237 -13.92 12.22 13.02
C CYS A 237 -14.04 12.88 11.64
N PRO A 238 -13.02 13.62 11.15
CA PRO A 238 -13.04 14.19 9.82
C PRO A 238 -13.20 13.09 8.76
N GLN A 239 -14.16 13.27 7.86
CA GLN A 239 -14.45 12.29 6.81
C GLN A 239 -14.49 12.95 5.45
N VAL A 240 -14.14 12.17 4.44
CA VAL A 240 -14.28 12.54 3.04
C VAL A 240 -15.03 11.47 2.27
N TYR A 241 -15.62 11.87 1.15
CA TYR A 241 -16.13 10.94 0.17
C TYR A 241 -15.38 11.10 -1.16
N CYS A 242 -15.18 9.99 -1.85
CA CYS A 242 -14.48 9.94 -3.13
C CYS A 242 -15.38 10.49 -4.26
N LEU A 243 -14.94 11.59 -4.86
CA LEU A 243 -15.60 12.21 -6.03
C LEU A 243 -15.18 11.54 -7.33
N LYS A 244 -13.90 11.18 -7.43
CA LYS A 244 -13.26 10.65 -8.64
C LYS A 244 -12.40 9.46 -8.26
N ALA A 245 -12.60 8.36 -8.97
CA ALA A 245 -11.80 7.16 -8.78
C ALA A 245 -10.30 7.46 -8.90
N TYR A 246 -9.51 6.79 -8.09
CA TYR A 246 -8.06 6.91 -8.05
C TYR A 246 -7.44 5.53 -8.03
N VAL A 247 -6.44 5.30 -8.86
CA VAL A 247 -5.68 4.05 -8.87
C VAL A 247 -4.34 4.32 -8.20
N ALA A 248 -4.06 3.62 -7.10
CA ALA A 248 -2.78 3.67 -6.42
C ALA A 248 -1.65 3.38 -7.40
N GLN A 249 -0.67 4.27 -7.41
CA GLN A 249 0.59 4.18 -8.15
C GLN A 249 1.70 3.62 -7.27
N GLU A 250 1.67 3.87 -5.97
CA GLU A 250 2.64 3.37 -4.99
C GLU A 250 2.00 2.39 -3.99
N PRO A 251 2.78 1.47 -3.38
CA PRO A 251 2.23 0.48 -2.44
C PRO A 251 1.59 1.06 -1.16
N ASP A 252 2.00 2.26 -0.75
CA ASP A 252 1.47 3.01 0.39
C ASP A 252 0.20 3.82 0.06
N GLU A 253 -0.19 3.87 -1.21
CA GLU A 253 -1.38 4.58 -1.67
C GLU A 253 -2.63 3.69 -1.65
N LEU A 254 -3.79 4.32 -1.42
CA LEU A 254 -5.08 3.66 -1.40
C LEU A 254 -5.85 3.96 -2.69
N SER A 255 -6.08 2.94 -3.51
CA SER A 255 -7.01 3.06 -4.65
C SER A 255 -8.41 3.38 -4.14
N LEU A 256 -9.09 4.35 -4.77
CA LEU A 256 -10.42 4.81 -4.40
C LEU A 256 -11.42 4.56 -5.53
N ASP A 257 -12.64 4.15 -5.16
CA ASP A 257 -13.78 4.09 -6.07
C ASP A 257 -14.73 5.25 -5.79
N LYS A 258 -15.44 5.73 -6.83
CA LYS A 258 -16.39 6.84 -6.68
C LYS A 258 -17.48 6.46 -5.67
N GLY A 259 -17.66 7.30 -4.65
CA GLY A 259 -18.62 7.08 -3.56
C GLY A 259 -18.03 6.41 -2.31
N ASP A 260 -16.75 6.00 -2.32
CA ASP A 260 -16.07 5.54 -1.12
C ASP A 260 -16.11 6.60 -0.01
N ILE A 261 -16.30 6.17 1.24
CA ILE A 261 -16.26 7.03 2.42
C ILE A 261 -15.03 6.67 3.24
N LEU A 262 -14.22 7.68 3.57
CA LEU A 262 -12.96 7.52 4.28
C LEU A 262 -12.93 8.36 5.56
N SER A 263 -12.43 7.76 6.64
CA SER A 263 -12.04 8.48 7.86
C SER A 263 -10.62 8.99 7.67
N ILE A 264 -10.40 10.28 7.91
CA ILE A 264 -9.09 10.92 7.73
C ILE A 264 -8.27 10.81 9.01
N THR A 265 -7.05 10.31 8.89
CA THR A 265 -6.06 10.27 9.98
C THR A 265 -5.11 11.46 9.89
N ARG A 266 -4.65 11.80 8.68
CA ARG A 266 -3.68 12.89 8.45
C ARG A 266 -4.00 13.66 7.17
N LYS A 267 -3.66 14.94 7.17
CA LYS A 267 -3.71 15.83 5.99
C LYS A 267 -2.39 16.58 5.89
N THR A 268 -1.81 16.61 4.70
CA THR A 268 -0.58 17.35 4.44
C THR A 268 -0.89 18.59 3.62
N SER A 269 0.00 19.60 3.72
CA SER A 269 -0.17 20.89 3.04
C SER A 269 -0.03 20.81 1.51
N ASP A 270 0.60 19.75 1.02
CA ASP A 270 0.90 19.49 -0.39
C ASP A 270 -0.20 18.72 -1.12
N GLY A 271 -1.41 18.65 -0.56
CA GLY A 271 -2.57 18.09 -1.25
C GLY A 271 -2.69 16.56 -1.16
N TRP A 272 -2.11 15.95 -0.13
CA TRP A 272 -2.31 14.54 0.20
C TRP A 272 -3.07 14.35 1.50
N MET A 273 -3.81 13.26 1.59
CA MET A 273 -4.48 12.80 2.80
C MET A 273 -4.14 11.34 3.05
N GLU A 274 -4.09 10.97 4.33
CA GLU A 274 -4.07 9.59 4.77
C GLU A 274 -5.40 9.29 5.46
N GLY A 275 -5.94 8.10 5.19
CA GLY A 275 -7.17 7.67 5.84
C GLY A 275 -7.44 6.19 5.68
N VAL A 276 -8.53 5.76 6.32
CA VAL A 276 -9.03 4.38 6.29
C VAL A 276 -10.41 4.36 5.65
N ARG A 277 -10.62 3.47 4.69
CA ARG A 277 -11.94 3.29 4.06
C ARG A 277 -12.90 2.66 5.07
N LEU A 278 -14.05 3.30 5.30
CA LEU A 278 -15.04 2.81 6.28
C LEU A 278 -15.72 1.50 5.85
N SER A 279 -15.78 1.18 4.57
CA SER A 279 -16.35 -0.11 4.11
C SER A 279 -15.39 -1.30 4.25
N ASP A 280 -14.08 -1.07 4.37
CA ASP A 280 -13.05 -2.10 4.49
C ASP A 280 -11.96 -1.63 5.47
N ALA A 281 -12.22 -1.84 6.77
CA ALA A 281 -11.43 -1.31 7.88
C ALA A 281 -9.96 -1.75 7.88
N GLU A 282 -9.61 -2.78 7.11
CA GLU A 282 -8.25 -3.31 7.01
C GLU A 282 -7.39 -2.55 6.01
N LYS A 283 -7.97 -1.66 5.20
CA LYS A 283 -7.26 -0.90 4.15
C LYS A 283 -7.24 0.59 4.43
N GLY A 284 -6.13 1.04 5.00
CA GLY A 284 -5.73 2.44 5.03
C GLY A 284 -4.60 2.72 4.05
N GLY A 285 -4.44 3.98 3.67
CA GLY A 285 -3.34 4.44 2.83
C GLY A 285 -3.49 5.89 2.42
N TRP A 286 -2.55 6.35 1.60
CA TRP A 286 -2.47 7.73 1.13
C TRP A 286 -3.26 7.94 -0.16
N PHE A 287 -3.86 9.12 -0.33
CA PHE A 287 -4.59 9.49 -1.54
C PHE A 287 -4.61 11.01 -1.74
N PRO A 288 -4.74 11.49 -2.98
CA PRO A 288 -4.76 12.92 -3.28
C PRO A 288 -6.06 13.60 -2.83
N THR A 289 -5.95 14.81 -2.28
CA THR A 289 -7.09 15.64 -1.86
C THR A 289 -8.02 15.97 -3.04
N ALA A 290 -7.46 16.10 -4.25
CA ALA A 290 -8.19 16.45 -5.48
C ALA A 290 -9.25 15.41 -5.89
N ASN A 291 -9.16 14.18 -5.37
CA ASN A 291 -10.07 13.09 -5.69
C ASN A 291 -11.24 12.98 -4.71
N VAL A 292 -11.22 13.74 -3.61
CA VAL A 292 -12.16 13.62 -2.51
C VAL A 292 -12.81 14.96 -2.15
N ALA A 293 -13.94 14.91 -1.45
CA ALA A 293 -14.58 16.08 -0.85
C ALA A 293 -14.93 15.82 0.62
N GLU A 294 -14.82 16.86 1.43
CA GLU A 294 -15.11 16.78 2.86
C GLU A 294 -16.60 16.60 3.14
N ILE A 295 -16.92 15.71 4.08
CA ILE A 295 -18.27 15.56 4.62
C ILE A 295 -18.41 16.55 5.76
N THR A 296 -18.98 17.73 5.49
CA THR A 296 -19.11 18.81 6.49
C THR A 296 -20.24 18.57 7.49
N ASN A 297 -21.24 17.77 7.14
CA ASN A 297 -22.39 17.50 7.99
C ASN A 297 -22.05 16.48 9.10
N VAL A 298 -21.99 16.96 10.35
CA VAL A 298 -21.73 16.16 11.56
C VAL A 298 -22.67 14.95 11.66
N HIS A 299 -23.97 15.12 11.40
CA HIS A 299 -24.95 14.03 11.49
C HIS A 299 -24.64 12.90 10.51
N VAL A 300 -24.17 13.24 9.32
CA VAL A 300 -23.75 12.27 8.31
C VAL A 300 -22.47 11.57 8.78
N ARG A 301 -21.49 12.31 9.31
CA ARG A 301 -20.25 11.73 9.83
C ARG A 301 -20.50 10.76 10.98
N THR A 302 -21.31 11.15 11.96
CA THR A 302 -21.69 10.28 13.10
C THR A 302 -22.47 9.07 12.64
N ARG A 303 -23.38 9.21 11.67
CA ARG A 303 -24.10 8.08 11.07
C ARG A 303 -23.14 7.08 10.42
N ASN A 304 -22.17 7.57 9.63
CA ASN A 304 -21.20 6.72 8.94
C ASN A 304 -20.34 5.93 9.94
N ILE A 305 -19.87 6.56 11.02
CA ILE A 305 -19.10 5.89 12.08
C ILE A 305 -19.96 4.83 12.77
N ARG A 306 -21.22 5.15 13.08
CA ARG A 306 -22.15 4.21 13.72
C ARG A 306 -22.44 3.01 12.83
N ASP A 307 -22.69 3.25 11.54
CA ASP A 307 -22.97 2.20 10.57
C ASP A 307 -21.73 1.32 10.37
N HIS A 308 -20.52 1.91 10.33
CA HIS A 308 -19.25 1.20 10.35
C HIS A 308 -19.06 0.33 11.60
N HIS A 309 -19.26 0.89 12.80
CA HIS A 309 -19.13 0.16 14.05
C HIS A 309 -20.12 -1.03 14.13
N ARG A 310 -21.35 -0.83 13.62
CA ARG A 310 -22.33 -1.94 13.48
C ARG A 310 -21.83 -3.05 12.56
N LEU A 311 -21.24 -2.69 11.41
CA LEU A 311 -20.66 -3.66 10.48
C LEU A 311 -19.45 -4.38 11.07
N GLN A 312 -18.56 -3.67 11.77
CA GLN A 312 -17.42 -4.26 12.47
C GLN A 312 -17.89 -5.21 13.58
N LEU A 313 -18.81 -4.80 14.45
CA LEU A 313 -19.36 -5.66 15.50
C LEU A 313 -20.09 -6.88 14.93
N ALA A 314 -20.84 -6.73 13.83
CA ALA A 314 -21.47 -7.87 13.17
C ALA A 314 -20.41 -8.85 12.65
N THR A 315 -19.32 -8.35 12.07
CA THR A 315 -18.20 -9.15 11.55
C THR A 315 -17.39 -9.81 12.69
N GLN A 316 -17.12 -9.08 13.78
CA GLN A 316 -16.42 -9.59 14.96
C GLN A 316 -17.28 -10.58 15.75
N ASN A 317 -18.59 -10.37 15.87
CA ASN A 317 -19.48 -11.31 16.53
C ASN A 317 -19.59 -12.62 15.74
N LEU A 318 -19.54 -12.57 14.40
CA LEU A 318 -19.39 -13.76 13.56
C LEU A 318 -18.07 -14.50 13.82
N GLN A 319 -17.01 -13.78 14.20
CA GLN A 319 -15.70 -14.36 14.54
C GLN A 319 -15.61 -14.86 15.99
N ARG A 320 -16.15 -14.12 16.96
CA ARG A 320 -16.04 -14.35 18.42
C ARG A 320 -17.12 -15.26 19.00
N LYS A 321 -18.37 -15.24 18.51
CA LYS A 321 -19.42 -16.09 19.10
C LYS A 321 -19.09 -17.58 19.01
N HIS A 322 -18.19 -17.99 18.12
CA HIS A 322 -17.87 -19.41 17.88
C HIS A 322 -16.36 -19.67 17.83
N SER A 323 -15.58 -18.99 18.67
CA SER A 323 -14.23 -19.42 19.05
C SER A 323 -14.29 -20.50 20.11
#